data_AF-A0AAE8W1M9-F1
#
_entry.id   AF-A0AAE8W1M9-F1
#
_cell.length_a   1.000
_cell.length_b   1.000
_cell.length_c   1.000
_cell.angle_alpha   90.00
_cell.angle_beta   90.00
_cell.angle_gamma   90.00
#
_symmetry.space_group_name_H-M   'P 1'
#
loop_
_entity.id
_entity.type
_entity.pdbx_description
1 polymer ?
#
loop_
_entity_poly.entity_id
_entity_poly.type
_entity_poly.pdbx_seq_one_letter_code
_entity_poly.pdbx_strand_id
1 'polypeptide(L)'
;MPFLTYGKEMILMRIRLANGLVAAVAALSGLAASPASAWTGSYVSSNTGYAHVRGDATMNSAILGTAPNGRMVDMMCWKDGQWAQGNYWTNRWFYSTVQSNGTNNWIGYVHASLVANQKTVPRC
;
A
#
# COMPACT_ATOMS: atom_id res chain seq x y z
N MET A 1 -41.49 -22.65 -30.47
CA MET A 1 -40.36 -23.20 -31.24
C MET A 1 -40.31 -22.44 -32.57
N PRO A 2 -39.15 -22.00 -33.12
CA PRO A 2 -38.03 -21.34 -32.43
C PRO A 2 -37.27 -20.24 -33.28
N PHE A 3 -36.26 -19.58 -32.64
CA PHE A 3 -34.93 -19.11 -33.14
C PHE A 3 -34.80 -17.87 -34.11
N LEU A 4 -33.89 -16.87 -34.01
CA LEU A 4 -32.56 -16.55 -33.38
C LEU A 4 -32.38 -14.99 -33.26
N THR A 5 -31.88 -14.37 -32.16
CA THR A 5 -30.50 -14.00 -31.73
C THR A 5 -29.75 -12.89 -32.53
N TYR A 6 -29.41 -11.75 -31.87
CA TYR A 6 -28.18 -10.87 -31.89
C TYR A 6 -28.55 -9.39 -31.63
N GLY A 7 -27.88 -8.52 -30.86
CA GLY A 7 -26.67 -8.49 -30.02
C GLY A 7 -26.65 -7.08 -29.36
N LYS A 8 -26.30 -6.97 -28.07
CA LYS A 8 -25.03 -6.44 -27.54
C LYS A 8 -24.81 -4.91 -27.71
N GLU A 9 -24.45 -4.27 -26.60
CA GLU A 9 -23.85 -2.91 -26.46
C GLU A 9 -24.80 -1.69 -26.51
N MET A 10 -25.44 -1.39 -25.37
CA MET A 10 -26.09 -0.10 -25.14
C MET A 10 -25.09 0.89 -24.52
N ILE A 11 -25.10 2.11 -25.06
CA ILE A 11 -24.61 3.38 -24.49
C ILE A 11 -23.15 3.73 -24.84
N LEU A 12 -22.98 4.18 -26.09
CA LEU A 12 -21.86 5.00 -26.55
C LEU A 12 -22.34 6.45 -26.57
N MET A 13 -22.18 7.16 -25.46
CA MET A 13 -22.58 8.56 -25.29
C MET A 13 -21.61 9.48 -26.04
N ARG A 14 -22.02 9.91 -27.23
CA ARG A 14 -21.32 10.87 -28.09
C ARG A 14 -21.44 12.28 -27.51
N ILE A 15 -20.43 12.76 -26.80
CA ILE A 15 -20.35 14.18 -26.42
C ILE A 15 -19.59 14.94 -27.51
N ARG A 16 -20.29 15.87 -28.15
CA ARG A 16 -19.82 16.69 -29.26
C ARG A 16 -18.87 17.78 -28.76
N LEU A 17 -17.73 17.94 -29.44
CA LEU A 17 -16.88 19.13 -29.33
C LEU A 17 -17.63 20.36 -29.89
N ALA A 18 -17.56 21.48 -29.18
CA ALA A 18 -17.79 22.80 -29.75
C ALA A 18 -16.80 23.80 -29.12
N ASN A 19 -15.98 24.41 -29.98
CA ASN A 19 -14.99 25.41 -29.65
C ASN A 19 -15.65 26.75 -29.26
N GLY A 20 -15.16 27.38 -28.20
CA GLY A 20 -15.49 28.77 -27.83
C GLY A 20 -14.26 29.43 -27.21
N LEU A 21 -13.72 30.43 -27.89
CA LEU A 21 -12.49 31.14 -27.54
C LEU A 21 -12.87 32.38 -26.73
N VAL A 22 -12.52 32.42 -25.43
CA VAL A 22 -12.51 33.65 -24.62
C VAL A 22 -11.24 33.63 -23.78
N ALA A 23 -10.35 34.58 -24.06
CA ALA A 23 -9.13 34.82 -23.29
C ALA A 23 -9.47 35.58 -22.00
N ALA A 24 -9.18 34.97 -20.86
CA ALA A 24 -9.05 35.67 -19.58
C ALA A 24 -7.80 35.10 -18.87
N VAL A 25 -6.79 35.95 -18.71
CA VAL A 25 -5.53 35.61 -18.05
C VAL A 25 -5.78 35.54 -16.54
N ALA A 26 -5.76 34.34 -15.98
CA ALA A 26 -5.59 34.11 -14.55
C ALA A 26 -4.48 33.07 -14.40
N ALA A 27 -3.35 33.50 -13.84
CA ALA A 27 -2.24 32.66 -13.48
C ALA A 27 -2.70 31.55 -12.53
N LEU A 28 -2.96 30.35 -13.06
CA LEU A 28 -3.02 29.13 -12.27
C LEU A 28 -1.69 28.42 -12.48
N SER A 29 -0.77 28.77 -11.60
CA SER A 29 0.51 28.14 -11.32
C SER A 29 0.46 26.66 -11.68
N GLY A 30 1.35 26.24 -12.58
CA GLY A 30 1.60 24.84 -12.83
C GLY A 30 1.81 24.15 -11.49
N LEU A 31 0.86 23.31 -11.08
CA LEU A 31 1.13 22.23 -10.16
C LEU A 31 2.11 21.33 -10.90
N ALA A 32 3.39 21.69 -10.87
CA ALA A 32 4.45 20.73 -11.08
C ALA A 32 4.18 19.66 -10.04
N ALA A 33 3.49 18.59 -10.46
CA ALA A 33 3.44 17.36 -9.70
C ALA A 33 4.90 17.03 -9.47
N SER A 34 5.40 17.34 -8.27
CA SER A 34 6.76 16.99 -7.89
C SER A 34 6.85 15.49 -8.17
N PRO A 35 7.91 15.00 -8.82
CA PRO A 35 8.03 13.58 -9.02
C PRO A 35 7.88 12.95 -7.64
N ALA A 36 6.82 12.15 -7.46
CA ALA A 36 6.67 11.38 -6.25
C ALA A 36 7.95 10.57 -6.17
N SER A 37 8.81 10.91 -5.23
CA SER A 37 10.10 10.25 -5.09
C SER A 37 9.77 8.80 -4.81
N ALA A 38 10.00 7.94 -5.79
CA ALA A 38 9.69 6.53 -5.67
C ALA A 38 10.59 5.99 -4.55
N TRP A 39 10.00 5.73 -3.39
CA TRP A 39 10.71 5.15 -2.28
C TRP A 39 11.15 3.74 -2.66
N THR A 40 12.45 3.54 -2.83
CA THR A 40 13.05 2.25 -3.17
C THR A 40 13.25 1.35 -1.93
N GLY A 41 12.69 1.72 -0.78
CA GLY A 41 12.79 0.92 0.45
C GLY A 41 11.68 -0.10 0.60
N SER A 42 11.68 -0.81 1.73
CA SER A 42 10.63 -1.77 2.06
C SER A 42 9.36 -1.02 2.46
N TYR A 43 8.21 -1.64 2.20
CA TYR A 43 6.92 -1.01 2.46
C TYR A 43 5.84 -2.05 2.74
N VAL A 44 4.75 -1.61 3.35
CA VAL A 44 3.59 -2.46 3.64
C VAL A 44 2.86 -2.81 2.35
N SER A 45 2.69 -4.10 2.10
CA SER A 45 1.90 -4.64 1.00
C SER A 45 1.12 -5.85 1.49
N SER A 46 -0.15 -5.64 1.79
CA SER A 46 -1.08 -6.64 2.31
C SER A 46 -2.28 -6.79 1.39
N ASN A 47 -2.74 -8.03 1.17
CA ASN A 47 -3.96 -8.33 0.42
C ASN A 47 -5.22 -7.77 1.12
N THR A 48 -5.16 -7.51 2.43
CA THR A 48 -6.25 -6.90 3.21
C THR A 48 -6.14 -5.38 3.32
N GLY A 49 -5.09 -4.78 2.75
CA GLY A 49 -4.91 -3.32 2.70
C GLY A 49 -4.09 -2.71 3.83
N TYR A 50 -3.70 -3.47 4.85
CA TYR A 50 -2.89 -2.99 5.98
C TYR A 50 -2.05 -4.08 6.65
N ALA A 51 -1.09 -3.65 7.45
CA ALA A 51 -0.32 -4.49 8.37
C ALA A 51 -0.33 -3.92 9.78
N HIS A 52 -0.40 -4.79 10.78
CA HIS A 52 -0.24 -4.41 12.18
C HIS A 52 1.23 -4.40 12.57
N VAL A 53 1.63 -3.34 13.26
CA VAL A 53 2.90 -3.27 14.00
C VAL A 53 2.62 -3.76 15.40
N ARG A 54 3.34 -4.78 15.82
CA ARG A 54 3.07 -5.53 17.05
C ARG A 54 4.21 -5.43 18.05
N GLY A 55 3.90 -5.57 19.33
CA GLY A 55 4.90 -5.54 20.40
C GLY A 55 5.84 -6.75 20.41
N ASP A 56 5.38 -7.90 19.90
CA ASP A 56 6.20 -9.11 19.78
C ASP A 56 5.87 -9.90 18.49
N ALA A 57 6.65 -10.94 18.16
CA ALA A 57 6.51 -11.75 16.95
C ALA A 57 5.40 -12.81 17.08
N THR A 58 4.21 -12.37 17.49
CA THR A 58 3.02 -13.19 17.66
C THR A 58 1.76 -12.37 17.38
N MET A 59 0.72 -13.04 16.86
CA MET A 59 -0.59 -12.44 16.65
C MET A 59 -1.32 -12.07 17.95
N ASN A 60 -0.86 -12.60 19.10
CA ASN A 60 -1.47 -12.36 20.41
C ASN A 60 -0.86 -11.16 21.16
N SER A 61 0.18 -10.53 20.60
CA SER A 61 0.79 -9.35 21.21
C SER A 61 0.01 -8.07 20.91
N ALA A 62 0.22 -7.05 21.74
CA ALA A 62 -0.42 -5.74 21.58
C ALA A 62 -0.12 -5.14 20.19
N ILE A 63 -1.15 -4.54 19.59
CA ILE A 63 -1.03 -3.79 18.34
C ILE A 63 -0.58 -2.37 18.72
N LEU A 64 0.64 -2.02 18.33
CA LEU A 64 1.23 -0.69 18.55
C LEU A 64 0.79 0.31 17.46
N GLY A 65 0.44 -0.20 16.28
CA GLY A 65 -0.03 0.61 15.17
C GLY A 65 -0.60 -0.22 14.03
N THR A 66 -1.32 0.45 13.13
CA THR A 66 -1.88 -0.15 11.92
C THR A 66 -1.44 0.69 10.73
N ALA A 67 -0.58 0.11 9.90
CA ALA A 67 -0.01 0.76 8.74
C ALA A 67 -0.76 0.33 7.48
N PRO A 68 -1.40 1.27 6.73
CA PRO A 68 -1.99 0.93 5.45
C PRO A 68 -0.93 0.50 4.42
N ASN A 69 -1.36 -0.03 3.28
CA ASN A 69 -0.45 -0.33 2.17
C ASN A 69 0.29 0.94 1.68
N GLY A 70 1.52 0.73 1.20
CA GLY A 70 2.40 1.81 0.74
C GLY A 70 3.15 2.54 1.86
N ARG A 71 2.86 2.24 3.14
CA ARG A 71 3.63 2.81 4.25
C ARG A 71 5.03 2.25 4.28
N MET A 72 6.00 3.14 4.50
CA MET A 72 7.42 2.80 4.52
C MET A 72 7.73 1.98 5.78
N VAL A 73 8.49 0.92 5.58
CA VAL A 73 8.97 0.01 6.63
C VAL A 73 10.49 0.00 6.57
N ASP A 74 11.12 0.40 7.65
CA ASP A 74 12.56 0.26 7.82
C ASP A 74 12.85 -1.01 8.62
N MET A 75 13.35 -2.04 7.93
CA MET A 75 13.62 -3.36 8.51
C MET A 75 14.98 -3.33 9.22
N MET A 76 15.02 -3.67 10.51
CA MET A 76 16.25 -3.65 11.32
C MET A 76 16.84 -5.05 11.50
N CYS A 77 16.02 -6.00 11.95
CA CYS A 77 16.39 -7.41 12.10
C CYS A 77 15.17 -8.31 11.94
N TRP A 78 15.38 -9.62 11.82
CA TRP A 78 14.30 -10.60 11.73
C TRP A 78 14.41 -11.65 12.84
N LYS A 79 13.27 -12.12 13.32
CA LYS A 79 13.22 -13.33 14.15
C LYS A 79 12.10 -14.24 13.69
N ASP A 80 12.25 -15.52 13.98
CA ASP A 80 11.14 -16.46 13.83
C ASP A 80 10.26 -16.38 15.08
N GLY A 81 8.95 -16.35 14.88
CA GLY A 81 7.95 -16.26 15.94
C GLY A 81 6.78 -17.21 15.67
N GLN A 82 5.58 -16.76 15.99
CA GLN A 82 4.37 -17.52 15.70
C GLN A 82 4.18 -17.62 14.17
N TRP A 83 3.86 -18.83 13.70
CA TRP A 83 3.37 -19.02 12.33
C TRP A 83 2.03 -18.31 12.15
N ALA A 84 1.88 -17.57 11.05
CA ALA A 84 0.62 -16.93 10.72
C ALA A 84 0.42 -16.78 9.21
N GLN A 85 -0.85 -16.64 8.83
CA GLN A 85 -1.26 -16.41 7.45
C GLN A 85 -1.46 -14.90 7.24
N GLY A 86 -0.65 -14.32 6.36
CA GLY A 86 -0.96 -13.04 5.72
C GLY A 86 -1.14 -13.27 4.22
N ASN A 87 -0.30 -12.62 3.40
CA ASN A 87 -0.28 -12.91 1.95
C ASN A 87 0.24 -14.32 1.65
N TYR A 88 1.13 -14.84 2.48
CA TYR A 88 1.64 -16.21 2.45
C TYR A 88 1.93 -16.69 3.87
N TRP A 89 1.98 -18.02 4.05
CA TRP A 89 2.25 -18.66 5.33
C TRP A 89 3.74 -18.55 5.69
N THR A 90 4.06 -17.97 6.84
CA THR A 90 5.43 -17.88 7.35
C THR A 90 5.43 -17.70 8.87
N ASN A 91 6.55 -18.01 9.52
CA ASN A 91 6.82 -17.64 10.91
C ASN A 91 7.80 -16.48 11.02
N ARG A 92 8.16 -15.82 9.92
CA ARG A 92 9.14 -14.74 9.94
C ARG A 92 8.49 -13.40 10.31
N TRP A 93 9.11 -12.69 11.24
CA TRP A 93 8.71 -11.36 11.67
C TRP A 93 9.90 -10.41 11.59
N PHE A 94 9.67 -9.20 11.09
CA PHE A 94 10.68 -8.15 11.02
C PHE A 94 10.48 -7.16 12.15
N TYR A 95 11.51 -6.96 12.96
CA TYR A 95 11.59 -5.80 13.83
C TYR A 95 11.88 -4.59 12.96
N SER A 96 10.98 -3.61 12.98
CA SER A 96 11.00 -2.51 12.02
C SER A 96 10.45 -1.22 12.61
N THR A 97 10.93 -0.11 12.04
CA THR A 97 10.32 1.20 12.22
C THR A 97 9.36 1.43 11.07
N VAL A 98 8.08 1.65 11.36
CA VAL A 98 7.03 1.88 10.38
C VAL A 98 6.57 3.32 10.47
N GLN A 99 6.53 3.99 9.32
CA GLN A 99 6.11 5.38 9.23
C GLN A 99 4.63 5.52 9.62
N SER A 100 4.33 6.47 10.51
CA SER A 100 2.95 6.85 10.88
C SER A 100 2.53 8.15 10.19
N ASN A 101 1.23 8.44 10.14
CA ASN A 101 0.73 9.72 9.61
C ASN A 101 1.00 10.93 10.54
N GLY A 102 1.46 10.68 11.76
CA GLY A 102 1.84 11.72 12.73
C GLY A 102 3.35 11.87 12.92
N THR A 103 3.75 12.57 13.97
CA THR A 103 5.15 12.88 14.29
C THR A 103 5.98 11.66 14.70
N ASN A 104 5.34 10.60 15.19
CA ASN A 104 6.02 9.44 15.78
C ASN A 104 5.86 8.20 14.92
N ASN A 105 6.96 7.53 14.61
CA ASN A 105 6.95 6.22 13.95
C ASN A 105 6.59 5.11 14.95
N TRP A 106 5.95 4.05 14.45
CA TRP A 106 5.73 2.85 15.24
C TRP A 106 6.96 1.97 15.17
N ILE A 107 7.42 1.46 16.30
CA ILE A 107 8.55 0.54 16.36
C ILE A 107 8.04 -0.78 16.90
N GLY A 108 8.25 -1.87 16.14
CA GLY A 108 7.81 -3.19 16.55
C GLY A 108 7.94 -4.24 15.46
N TYR A 109 7.26 -5.37 15.66
CA TYR A 109 7.28 -6.50 14.76
C TYR A 109 6.18 -6.41 13.71
N VAL A 110 6.54 -6.59 12.45
CA VAL A 110 5.63 -6.71 11.31
C VAL A 110 5.79 -8.10 10.71
N HIS A 111 4.66 -8.74 10.40
CA HIS A 111 4.67 -10.07 9.79
C HIS A 111 5.31 -10.00 8.40
N ALA A 112 6.29 -10.87 8.12
CA ALA A 112 7.09 -10.77 6.90
C ALA A 112 6.24 -10.84 5.63
N SER A 113 5.16 -11.61 5.64
CA SER A 113 4.30 -11.73 4.46
C SER A 113 3.63 -10.42 4.03
N LEU A 114 3.60 -9.41 4.90
CA LEU A 114 2.92 -8.14 4.67
C LEU A 114 3.91 -7.02 4.27
N VAL A 115 5.19 -7.35 4.10
CA VAL A 115 6.25 -6.42 3.70
C VAL A 115 6.71 -6.78 2.30
N ALA A 116 6.65 -5.82 1.39
CA ALA A 116 7.19 -5.92 0.05
C ALA A 116 8.58 -5.26 -0.02
N ASN A 117 9.34 -5.63 -1.07
CA ASN A 117 10.70 -5.14 -1.31
C ASN A 117 11.60 -5.37 -0.08
N GLN A 118 11.51 -6.57 0.49
CA GLN A 118 12.24 -6.97 1.70
C GLN A 118 13.74 -6.94 1.44
N LYS A 119 14.50 -6.43 2.41
CA LYS A 119 15.96 -6.41 2.39
C LYS A 119 16.53 -7.51 3.27
N THR A 120 17.76 -7.92 3.00
CA THR A 120 18.50 -8.81 3.90
C THR A 120 18.89 -8.04 5.15
N VAL A 121 18.39 -8.50 6.30
CA VAL A 121 18.71 -7.97 7.62
C VAL A 121 19.24 -9.10 8.51
N PRO A 122 20.07 -8.81 9.52
CA PRO A 122 20.56 -9.84 10.43
C PRO A 122 19.42 -10.42 11.28
N ARG A 123 19.68 -11.56 11.93
CA ARG A 123 18.76 -12.15 12.88
C ARG A 123 18.77 -11.33 14.19
N CYS A 124 17.60 -11.13 14.79
CA CYS A 124 17.47 -10.83 16.22
C CYS A 124 17.58 -12.17 17.00
#